data_AF-A0A923WNL5-F1
#
_entry.id   AF-A0A923WNL5-F1
#
_cell.length_a   1.000
_cell.length_b   1.000
_cell.length_c   1.000
_cell.angle_alpha   90.00
_cell.angle_beta   90.00
_cell.angle_gamma   90.00
#
_symmetry.space_group_name_H-M   'P 1'
#
loop_
_entity.id
_entity.type
_entity.pdbx_description
1 polymer ?
#
loop_
_entity_poly.entity_id
_entity_poly.type
_entity_poly.pdbx_seq_one_letter_code
_entity_poly.pdbx_strand_id
1 'polypeptide(L)' 'THAGDMIGEIALAIEMGADGTDIGKTIHPHPTLGESIGMAAEVYEGVCTDLPPPRKR' A
#
# COMPACT_ATOMS: atom_id res chain seq x y z
N THR A 1 13.18 -12.22 4.65
CA THR A 1 13.66 -11.15 5.55
C THR A 1 13.98 -9.92 4.71
N HIS A 2 13.01 -9.02 4.48
CA HIS A 2 13.18 -7.76 3.69
C HIS A 2 12.34 -6.59 4.23
N ALA A 3 11.67 -6.76 5.37
CA ALA A 3 10.78 -5.73 5.92
C ALA A 3 11.51 -4.42 6.25
N GLY A 4 12.77 -4.50 6.69
CA GLY A 4 13.60 -3.33 6.97
C GLY A 4 13.96 -2.53 5.71
N ASP A 5 14.00 -3.16 4.53
CA ASP A 5 14.28 -2.46 3.27
C ASP A 5 13.02 -1.73 2.76
N MET A 6 11.82 -2.19 3.15
CA MET A 6 10.53 -1.64 2.70
C MET A 6 10.00 -0.52 3.62
N ILE A 7 10.35 -0.54 4.92
CA ILE A 7 9.82 0.44 5.90
C ILE A 7 10.21 1.89 5.58
N GLY A 8 11.25 2.11 4.78
CA GLY A 8 11.67 3.45 4.36
C GLY A 8 10.57 4.21 3.59
N GLU A 9 9.77 3.51 2.79
CA GLU A 9 8.64 4.12 2.07
C GLU A 9 7.54 4.57 3.04
N ILE A 10 7.17 3.72 3.99
CA ILE A 10 6.14 4.04 5.00
C ILE A 10 6.62 5.18 5.91
N ALA A 11 7.89 5.19 6.30
CA ALA A 11 8.47 6.28 7.08
C ALA A 11 8.41 7.61 6.32
N LEU A 12 8.76 7.61 5.03
CA LEU A 12 8.64 8.81 4.19
C LEU A 12 7.18 9.24 4.02
N ALA A 13 6.26 8.31 3.80
CA ALA A 13 4.84 8.60 3.68
C ALA A 13 4.29 9.30 4.94
N ILE A 14 4.70 8.85 6.13
CA ILE A 14 4.32 9.48 7.41
C ILE A 14 4.91 10.90 7.51
N GLU A 15 6.20 11.09 7.22
CA GLU A 15 6.86 12.40 7.27
C GLU A 15 6.25 13.42 6.29
N MET A 16 5.79 12.95 5.13
CA MET A 16 5.11 13.77 4.13
C MET A 16 3.62 14.01 4.45
N GLY A 17 3.07 13.34 5.46
CA GLY A 17 1.64 13.39 5.77
C GLY A 17 0.76 12.80 4.68
N ALA A 18 1.25 11.79 3.96
CA ALA A 18 0.54 11.14 2.86
C ALA A 18 -0.69 10.37 3.35
N ASP A 19 -1.75 10.33 2.54
CA ASP A 19 -2.94 9.55 2.80
C ASP A 19 -2.98 8.22 2.01
N GLY A 20 -4.05 7.44 2.19
CA GLY A 20 -4.23 6.16 1.48
C GLY A 20 -4.34 6.32 -0.04
N THR A 21 -4.82 7.46 -0.53
CA THR A 21 -4.90 7.75 -1.96
C THR A 21 -3.52 8.04 -2.54
N ASP A 22 -2.68 8.78 -1.83
CA ASP A 22 -1.30 9.07 -2.26
C ASP A 22 -0.48 7.78 -2.44
N ILE A 23 -0.55 6.88 -1.45
CA ILE A 23 0.18 5.61 -1.45
C ILE A 23 -0.43 4.65 -2.48
N GLY A 24 -1.77 4.50 -2.49
CA GLY A 24 -2.46 3.55 -3.37
C GLY A 24 -2.36 3.91 -4.86
N LYS A 25 -2.30 5.21 -5.21
CA LYS A 25 -2.12 5.64 -6.61
C LYS A 25 -0.67 5.67 -7.07
N THR A 26 0.29 5.48 -6.17
CA THR A 26 1.69 5.32 -6.54
C THR A 26 1.87 3.96 -7.20
N ILE A 27 2.37 3.92 -8.43
CA ILE A 27 2.55 2.68 -9.19
C ILE A 27 3.78 1.94 -8.65
N HIS A 28 3.53 0.86 -7.91
CA HIS A 28 4.57 0.00 -7.38
C HIS A 28 5.02 -1.02 -8.46
N PRO A 29 6.32 -1.37 -8.52
CA PRO A 29 6.79 -2.40 -9.44
C PRO A 29 6.21 -3.77 -9.14
N HIS A 30 5.74 -4.47 -10.18
CA HIS A 30 5.24 -5.84 -10.12
C HIS A 30 6.20 -6.83 -10.83
N PRO A 31 6.47 -8.04 -10.30
CA PRO A 31 6.07 -8.56 -8.98
C PRO A 31 7.14 -8.29 -7.91
N THR A 32 6.77 -7.67 -6.78
CA THR A 32 7.68 -7.37 -5.67
C THR A 32 7.03 -7.53 -4.29
N LEU A 33 7.82 -7.62 -3.22
CA LEU A 33 7.26 -7.52 -1.87
C LEU A 33 6.82 -6.09 -1.53
N GLY A 34 7.47 -5.08 -2.14
CA GLY A 34 7.18 -3.66 -1.91
C GLY A 34 5.79 -3.25 -2.39
N GLU A 35 5.27 -3.86 -3.46
CA GLU A 35 3.91 -3.58 -3.96
C GLU A 35 2.81 -3.85 -2.91
N SER A 36 3.10 -4.64 -1.87
CA SER A 36 2.19 -4.85 -0.74
C SER A 36 1.86 -3.57 0.06
N ILE A 37 2.72 -2.54 0.02
CA ILE A 37 2.45 -1.24 0.63
C ILE A 37 1.34 -0.52 -0.13
N GLY A 38 1.48 -0.39 -1.45
CA GLY A 38 0.45 0.12 -2.35
C GLY A 38 -0.86 -0.67 -2.25
N MET A 39 -0.81 -2.00 -2.31
CA MET A 39 -2.01 -2.84 -2.16
C MET A 39 -2.69 -2.64 -0.80
N ALA A 40 -1.93 -2.50 0.30
CA ALA A 40 -2.53 -2.24 1.61
C ALA A 40 -3.29 -0.90 1.65
N ALA A 41 -2.76 0.13 0.98
CA ALA A 41 -3.46 1.40 0.81
C ALA A 41 -4.72 1.25 -0.06
N GLU A 42 -4.66 0.52 -1.17
CA GLU A 42 -5.84 0.22 -2.00
C GLU A 42 -6.92 -0.57 -1.25
N VAL A 43 -6.52 -1.47 -0.34
CA VAL A 43 -7.44 -2.21 0.54
C VAL A 43 -8.15 -1.26 1.49
N TYR A 44 -7.42 -0.31 2.07
CA TYR A 44 -8.00 0.74 2.92
C TYR A 44 -8.99 1.62 2.15
N GLU A 45 -8.63 2.04 0.93
CA GLU A 45 -9.50 2.81 0.02
C GLU A 45 -10.67 1.98 -0.56
N GLY A 46 -10.67 0.66 -0.37
CA GLY A 46 -11.72 -0.23 -0.84
C GLY A 46 -11.71 -0.48 -2.36
N VAL A 47 -10.57 -0.26 -3.01
CA VAL A 47 -10.41 -0.39 -4.48
C VAL A 47 -9.47 -1.53 -4.89
N CYS A 48 -8.78 -2.18 -3.94
CA CYS A 48 -7.89 -3.29 -4.25
C CYS A 48 -8.65 -4.45 -4.91
N THR A 49 -8.17 -4.87 -6.09
CA THR A 49 -8.79 -5.97 -6.86
C THR A 49 -8.13 -7.32 -6.61
N ASP A 50 -6.98 -7.34 -5.95
CA ASP A 50 -6.19 -8.56 -5.72
C ASP A 50 -6.64 -9.32 -4.47
N LEU A 51 -7.51 -8.71 -3.65
CA LEU A 51 -8.19 -9.34 -2.52
C LEU A 51 -9.71 -9.42 -2.76
N PRO A 52 -10.40 -10.36 -2.09
CA PRO A 52 -11.85 -10.40 -2.11
C PRO A 52 -12.46 -9.09 -1.59
N PRO A 53 -13.62 -8.67 -2.11
CA PRO A 53 -14.29 -7.46 -1.64
C PRO A 53 -14.61 -7.58 -0.13
N PRO A 54 -14.55 -6.47 0.63
CA PRO A 54 -14.82 -6.49 2.05
C PRO A 54 -16.24 -6.98 2.32
N ARG A 55 -16.41 -7.84 3.33
CA ARG A 55 -17.73 -8.33 3.74
C ARG A 55 -18.54 -7.14 4.26
N LYS A 56 -19.67 -6.85 3.61
CA LYS A 56 -20.66 -5.90 4.12
C LYS A 56 -21.11 -6.39 5.50
N ARG A 57 -21.09 -5.50 6.50
CA ARG A 57 -21.70 -5.77 7.81
C ARG A 57 -23.21 -5.93 7.68
#